data_AF-A0A0S7WWL9-F1
#
_entry.id   AF-A0A0S7WWL9-F1
#
_cell.length_a   1.000
_cell.length_b   1.000
_cell.length_c   1.000
_cell.angle_alpha   90.00
_cell.angle_beta   90.00
_cell.angle_gamma   90.00
#
_symmetry.space_group_name_H-M   'P 1'
#
loop_
_entity.id
_entity.type
_entity.pdbx_description
1 polymer ?
#
loop_
_entity_poly.entity_id
_entity_poly.type
_entity_poly.pdbx_seq_one_letter_code
_entity_poly.pdbx_strand_id
1 'polypeptide(L)'
;MLLVADVGNTNVVIGVYDGAKLIVDWRLSTRGALTADECALMLGHLLRSRELDVAGIRGVAISSVVPALTGAFEAAGRSLFDVEPLVVTARTPTGMKIRYQDPDQVGADRIVNAVAAKELYGVPAIVVDLGTAITFDVISQEGEYIGGAIAPGIEASVDALFRRAARLPRVDLRVPQSAIATTTEDSIRSGVVLGIASLIDGMVERLLSELGERAEVVATGGLADLIVPQTRTIARVDRHLVLSGLRLIHERVCGMPSDR
;
A
#
# COMPACT_ATOMS: atom_id res chain seq x y z
N MET A 1 -11.60 -2.33 19.44
CA MET A 1 -10.95 -1.74 18.24
C MET A 1 -9.85 -2.67 17.70
N LEU A 2 -9.50 -2.52 16.41
CA LEU A 2 -8.42 -3.23 15.72
C LEU A 2 -7.33 -2.22 15.29
N LEU A 3 -6.07 -2.49 15.61
CA LEU A 3 -4.94 -1.76 15.05
C LEU A 3 -4.40 -2.50 13.82
N VAL A 4 -4.20 -1.79 12.72
CA VAL A 4 -3.58 -2.32 11.50
C VAL A 4 -2.29 -1.56 11.23
N ALA A 5 -1.25 -2.26 10.76
CA ALA A 5 0.02 -1.64 10.39
C ALA A 5 0.51 -2.22 9.06
N ASP A 6 0.81 -1.35 8.10
CA ASP A 6 1.53 -1.68 6.87
C ASP A 6 2.96 -1.13 6.97
N VAL A 7 3.93 -2.04 7.01
CA VAL A 7 5.34 -1.75 7.24
C VAL A 7 6.09 -1.85 5.90
N GLY A 8 6.11 -0.73 5.19
CA GLY A 8 6.81 -0.58 3.92
C GLY A 8 8.27 -0.14 4.08
N ASN A 9 9.02 -0.18 2.98
CA ASN A 9 10.44 0.22 2.96
C ASN A 9 10.65 1.71 3.26
N THR A 10 9.77 2.59 2.76
CA THR A 10 9.90 4.04 2.91
C THR A 10 9.02 4.57 4.04
N ASN A 11 7.82 4.03 4.18
CA ASN A 11 6.85 4.48 5.17
C ASN A 11 6.20 3.30 5.90
N VAL A 12 5.84 3.55 7.15
CA VAL A 12 4.92 2.74 7.94
C VAL A 12 3.58 3.47 8.00
N VAL A 13 2.50 2.79 7.60
CA VAL A 13 1.13 3.31 7.71
C VAL A 13 0.41 2.54 8.81
N ILE A 14 -0.17 3.24 9.77
CA ILE A 14 -0.87 2.65 10.92
C ILE A 14 -2.30 3.15 10.89
N GLY A 15 -3.28 2.28 11.12
CA GLY A 15 -4.68 2.65 11.25
C GLY A 15 -5.33 2.01 12.46
N VAL A 16 -6.38 2.64 13.00
CA VAL A 16 -7.24 2.05 14.03
C VAL A 16 -8.66 2.00 13.52
N TYR A 17 -9.24 0.82 13.54
CA TYR A 17 -10.63 0.55 13.20
C TYR A 17 -11.48 0.32 14.44
N ASP A 18 -12.69 0.89 14.40
CA ASP A 18 -13.80 0.51 15.25
C ASP A 18 -14.92 -0.08 14.38
N GLY A 19 -15.12 -1.39 14.51
CA GLY A 19 -15.86 -2.16 13.52
C GLY A 19 -15.29 -1.97 12.11
N ALA A 20 -16.16 -1.58 11.17
CA ALA A 20 -15.77 -1.28 9.79
C ALA A 20 -15.25 0.15 9.57
N LYS A 21 -15.29 1.02 10.59
CA LYS A 21 -14.96 2.44 10.47
C LYS A 21 -13.49 2.69 10.83
N LEU A 22 -12.73 3.26 9.91
CA LEU A 22 -11.40 3.79 10.20
C LEU A 22 -11.55 5.05 11.07
N ILE A 23 -11.07 4.98 12.30
CA ILE A 23 -11.16 6.09 13.28
C ILE A 23 -10.03 7.08 13.06
N VAL A 24 -8.82 6.56 12.82
CA VAL A 24 -7.63 7.37 12.57
C VAL A 24 -6.56 6.55 11.85
N ASP A 25 -5.73 7.24 11.09
CA ASP A 25 -4.50 6.72 10.52
C ASP A 25 -3.30 7.65 10.75
N TRP A 26 -2.10 7.09 10.64
CA TRP A 26 -0.83 7.81 10.66
C TRP A 26 0.08 7.26 9.59
N ARG A 27 0.94 8.14 9.05
CA ARG A 27 2.02 7.78 8.15
C ARG A 27 3.34 8.27 8.74
N LEU A 28 4.27 7.34 8.92
CA LEU A 28 5.58 7.59 9.50
C LEU A 28 6.66 7.15 8.53
N SER A 29 7.84 7.77 8.57
CA SER A 29 9.00 7.26 7.83
C SER A 29 9.50 5.96 8.46
N THR A 30 9.84 4.99 7.62
CA THR A 30 10.42 3.73 8.07
C THR A 30 11.84 3.96 8.62
N ARG A 31 12.07 3.59 9.88
CA ARG A 31 13.40 3.66 10.52
C ARG A 31 13.94 2.25 10.68
N GLY A 32 15.05 1.93 10.01
CA GLY A 32 15.50 0.55 9.79
C GLY A 32 15.98 -0.25 11.01
N ALA A 33 15.90 0.28 12.23
CA ALA A 33 16.33 -0.42 13.44
C ALA A 33 15.52 0.04 14.65
N LEU A 34 14.20 -0.19 14.65
CA LEU A 34 13.39 -0.03 15.85
C LEU A 34 13.41 -1.30 16.68
N THR A 35 13.68 -1.16 17.96
CA THR A 35 13.45 -2.19 18.97
C THR A 35 11.95 -2.34 19.26
N ALA A 36 11.56 -3.46 19.87
CA ALA A 36 10.18 -3.68 20.30
C ALA A 36 9.68 -2.59 21.26
N ASP A 37 10.54 -2.13 22.18
CA ASP A 37 10.20 -1.07 23.14
C ASP A 37 10.00 0.28 22.46
N GLU A 38 10.84 0.63 21.48
CA GLU A 38 10.65 1.86 20.68
C GLU A 38 9.37 1.81 19.86
N CYS A 39 9.05 0.65 19.26
CA CYS A 39 7.77 0.43 18.58
C CYS A 39 6.60 0.58 19.56
N ALA A 40 6.66 -0.01 20.76
CA ALA A 40 5.60 0.09 21.76
C ALA A 40 5.42 1.54 22.26
N LEU A 41 6.51 2.26 22.54
CA LEU A 41 6.46 3.67 22.92
C LEU A 41 5.84 4.53 21.83
N MET A 42 6.24 4.30 20.57
CA MET A 42 5.68 4.98 19.40
C MET A 42 4.17 4.70 19.27
N LEU A 43 3.75 3.44 19.23
CA LEU A 43 2.33 3.05 19.10
C LEU A 43 1.49 3.62 20.26
N GLY A 44 1.95 3.47 21.49
CA GLY A 44 1.27 4.02 22.66
C GLY A 44 1.17 5.56 22.63
N HIS A 45 2.20 6.24 22.13
CA HIS A 45 2.15 7.70 21.97
C HIS A 45 1.13 8.13 20.89
N LEU A 46 1.11 7.44 19.74
CA LEU A 46 0.15 7.73 18.67
C LEU A 46 -1.29 7.57 19.16
N LEU A 47 -1.61 6.45 19.83
CA LEU A 47 -2.94 6.22 20.39
C LEU A 47 -3.34 7.32 21.38
N ARG A 48 -2.48 7.65 22.35
CA ARG A 48 -2.74 8.73 23.32
C ARG A 48 -2.91 10.09 22.65
N SER A 49 -2.18 10.38 21.57
CA SER A 49 -2.31 11.64 20.81
C SER A 49 -3.71 11.84 20.18
N ARG A 50 -4.51 10.78 20.11
CA ARG A 50 -5.89 10.76 19.61
C ARG A 50 -6.89 10.34 20.68
N GLU A 51 -6.50 10.40 21.95
CA GLU A 51 -7.36 10.04 23.08
C GLU A 51 -7.85 8.58 23.04
N LEU A 52 -7.10 7.70 22.37
CA LEU A 52 -7.38 6.27 22.32
C LEU A 52 -6.61 5.54 23.43
N ASP A 53 -7.32 4.71 24.20
CA ASP A 53 -6.72 3.85 25.21
C ASP A 53 -6.11 2.60 24.54
N VAL A 54 -4.88 2.27 24.95
CA VAL A 54 -4.22 1.01 24.56
C VAL A 54 -5.06 -0.19 24.99
N ALA A 55 -5.72 -0.07 26.15
CA ALA A 55 -6.63 -1.09 26.66
C ALA A 55 -7.94 -1.19 25.86
N GLY A 56 -8.15 -0.40 24.79
CA GLY A 56 -9.26 -0.55 23.85
C GLY A 56 -8.91 -1.32 22.57
N ILE A 57 -7.62 -1.57 22.33
CA ILE A 57 -7.15 -2.38 21.21
C ILE A 57 -7.30 -3.86 21.58
N ARG A 58 -7.98 -4.62 20.72
CA ARG A 58 -8.34 -6.03 20.94
C ARG A 58 -7.81 -6.95 19.85
N GLY A 59 -7.15 -6.39 18.85
CA GLY A 59 -6.55 -7.13 17.74
C GLY A 59 -5.49 -6.25 17.07
N VAL A 60 -4.51 -6.91 16.47
CA VAL A 60 -3.46 -6.28 15.68
C VAL A 60 -3.29 -7.07 14.39
N ALA A 61 -3.24 -6.40 13.25
CA ALA A 61 -2.89 -7.01 11.96
C ALA A 61 -1.75 -6.26 11.29
N ILE A 62 -0.77 -7.00 10.76
CA ILE A 62 0.47 -6.45 10.21
C ILE A 62 0.67 -6.97 8.80
N SER A 63 0.87 -6.04 7.86
CA SER A 63 1.49 -6.28 6.56
C SER A 63 2.93 -5.78 6.66
N SER A 64 3.91 -6.53 6.15
CA SER A 64 5.30 -6.07 6.17
C SER A 64 6.10 -6.64 5.02
N VAL A 65 6.90 -5.76 4.40
CA VAL A 65 7.97 -6.11 3.46
C VAL A 65 9.35 -5.82 4.03
N VAL A 66 9.43 -5.51 5.33
CA VAL A 66 10.67 -5.16 6.05
C VAL A 66 10.87 -6.13 7.23
N PRO A 67 11.53 -7.30 7.01
CA PRO A 67 11.66 -8.35 8.03
C PRO A 67 12.27 -7.88 9.35
N ALA A 68 13.23 -6.94 9.29
CA ALA A 68 13.88 -6.37 10.46
C ALA A 68 12.91 -5.64 11.41
N LEU A 69 11.81 -5.10 10.88
CA LEU A 69 10.81 -4.37 11.67
C LEU A 69 9.60 -5.23 12.03
N THR A 70 9.28 -6.27 11.26
CA THR A 70 8.14 -7.15 11.53
C THR A 70 8.16 -7.69 12.96
N GLY A 71 9.29 -8.25 13.39
CA GLY A 71 9.42 -8.79 14.75
C GLY A 71 9.29 -7.74 15.86
N ALA A 72 9.70 -6.50 15.60
CA ALA A 72 9.56 -5.40 16.55
C ALA A 72 8.09 -4.97 16.70
N PHE A 73 7.34 -4.87 15.60
CA PHE A 73 5.90 -4.56 15.63
C PHE A 73 5.10 -5.70 16.27
N GLU A 74 5.44 -6.96 15.99
CA GLU A 74 4.81 -8.11 16.63
C GLU A 74 5.03 -8.11 18.14
N ALA A 75 6.27 -7.95 18.59
CA ALA A 75 6.61 -7.93 20.01
C ALA A 75 5.95 -6.74 20.73
N ALA A 76 5.90 -5.56 20.08
CA ALA A 76 5.18 -4.40 20.61
C ALA A 76 3.67 -4.65 20.72
N GLY A 77 3.07 -5.34 19.74
CA GLY A 77 1.66 -5.71 19.79
C GLY A 77 1.33 -6.61 20.98
N ARG A 78 2.17 -7.62 21.22
CA ARG A 78 2.04 -8.51 22.39
C ARG A 78 2.22 -7.77 23.71
N SER A 79 3.27 -6.96 23.84
CA SER A 79 3.59 -6.30 25.11
C SER A 79 2.65 -5.14 25.47
N LEU A 80 2.20 -4.38 24.47
CA LEU A 80 1.39 -3.17 24.69
C LEU A 80 -0.11 -3.46 24.79
N PHE A 81 -0.61 -4.46 24.05
CA PHE A 81 -2.04 -4.73 23.92
C PHE A 81 -2.47 -6.09 24.47
N ASP A 82 -1.53 -6.95 24.89
CA ASP A 82 -1.81 -8.32 25.34
C ASP A 82 -2.59 -9.15 24.30
N VAL A 83 -2.25 -8.96 23.01
CA VAL A 83 -2.83 -9.71 21.89
C VAL A 83 -1.75 -10.33 21.02
N GLU A 84 -2.06 -11.47 20.37
CA GLU A 84 -1.19 -12.05 19.35
C GLU A 84 -1.45 -11.38 17.99
N PRO A 85 -0.48 -10.64 17.41
CA PRO A 85 -0.68 -9.98 16.13
C PRO A 85 -0.79 -10.95 14.97
N LEU A 86 -1.75 -10.72 14.07
CA LEU A 86 -1.82 -11.43 12.79
C LEU A 86 -0.85 -10.79 11.79
N VAL A 87 0.25 -11.48 11.49
CA VAL A 87 1.14 -11.11 10.38
C VAL A 87 0.64 -11.76 9.09
N VAL A 88 0.31 -10.95 8.10
CA VAL A 88 -0.20 -11.42 6.80
C VAL A 88 0.97 -11.93 5.95
N THR A 89 0.78 -13.12 5.38
CA THR A 89 1.70 -13.79 4.45
C THR A 89 0.91 -14.42 3.31
N ALA A 90 1.58 -14.93 2.29
CA ALA A 90 0.96 -15.73 1.22
C ALA A 90 0.24 -16.98 1.72
N ARG A 91 0.53 -17.43 2.95
CA ARG A 91 -0.05 -18.62 3.58
C ARG A 91 -1.21 -18.30 4.51
N THR A 92 -1.45 -17.02 4.81
CA THR A 92 -2.61 -16.59 5.58
C THR A 92 -3.88 -17.01 4.82
N PRO A 93 -4.92 -17.55 5.50
CA PRO A 93 -6.14 -18.01 4.83
C PRO A 93 -7.03 -16.83 4.43
N THR A 94 -6.56 -16.06 3.45
CA THR A 94 -7.20 -14.84 2.96
C THR A 94 -8.44 -15.11 2.11
N GLY A 95 -8.73 -16.37 1.73
CA GLY A 95 -9.79 -16.67 0.77
C GLY A 95 -9.47 -16.24 -0.67
N MET A 96 -8.22 -15.88 -0.94
CA MET A 96 -7.71 -15.56 -2.26
C MET A 96 -6.63 -16.56 -2.65
N LYS A 97 -6.81 -17.21 -3.80
CA LYS A 97 -5.79 -18.11 -4.35
C LYS A 97 -4.71 -17.28 -5.06
N ILE A 98 -3.45 -17.56 -4.76
CA ILE A 98 -2.30 -16.92 -5.38
C ILE A 98 -1.74 -17.85 -6.46
N ARG A 99 -1.68 -17.38 -7.71
CA ARG A 99 -1.24 -18.16 -8.89
C ARG A 99 0.19 -17.88 -9.32
N TYR A 100 0.97 -17.16 -8.51
CA TYR A 100 2.42 -17.08 -8.68
C TYR A 100 3.04 -18.49 -8.67
N GLN A 101 4.13 -18.67 -9.41
CA GLN A 101 4.89 -19.93 -9.37
C GLN A 101 5.36 -20.25 -7.95
N ASP A 102 5.81 -19.23 -7.22
CA ASP A 102 6.13 -19.27 -5.81
C ASP A 102 5.31 -18.18 -5.08
N PRO A 103 4.22 -18.56 -4.38
CA PRO A 103 3.37 -17.62 -3.67
C PRO A 103 4.11 -16.80 -2.60
N ASP A 104 5.15 -17.35 -1.97
CA ASP A 104 5.87 -16.67 -0.88
C ASP A 104 6.71 -15.48 -1.39
N GLN A 105 6.90 -15.33 -2.70
CA GLN A 105 7.59 -14.18 -3.31
C GLN A 105 6.69 -12.95 -3.50
N VAL A 106 5.38 -13.10 -3.30
CA VAL A 106 4.46 -11.95 -3.39
C VAL A 106 4.55 -11.16 -2.09
N GLY A 107 4.78 -9.85 -2.20
CA GLY A 107 4.75 -8.93 -1.06
C GLY A 107 3.41 -9.00 -0.32
N ALA A 108 3.45 -8.95 1.02
CA ALA A 108 2.25 -9.01 1.85
C ALA A 108 1.28 -7.87 1.52
N ASP A 109 1.81 -6.68 1.28
CA ASP A 109 1.09 -5.47 0.84
C ASP A 109 0.28 -5.70 -0.44
N ARG A 110 0.87 -6.37 -1.43
CA ARG A 110 0.22 -6.70 -2.71
C ARG A 110 -0.94 -7.69 -2.51
N ILE A 111 -0.77 -8.69 -1.66
CA ILE A 111 -1.84 -9.65 -1.32
C ILE A 111 -2.98 -8.92 -0.60
N VAL A 112 -2.63 -8.07 0.37
CA VAL A 112 -3.60 -7.29 1.16
C VAL A 112 -4.40 -6.35 0.25
N ASN A 113 -3.73 -5.62 -0.63
CA ASN A 113 -4.36 -4.73 -1.61
C ASN A 113 -5.30 -5.50 -2.55
N ALA A 114 -4.88 -6.66 -3.05
CA ALA A 114 -5.70 -7.50 -3.91
C ALA A 114 -6.96 -8.01 -3.19
N VAL A 115 -6.83 -8.46 -1.94
CA VAL A 115 -7.98 -8.85 -1.11
C VAL A 115 -8.93 -7.69 -0.90
N ALA A 116 -8.42 -6.50 -0.57
CA ALA A 116 -9.25 -5.31 -0.41
C ALA A 116 -9.99 -4.97 -1.71
N ALA A 117 -9.31 -4.97 -2.85
CA ALA A 117 -9.92 -4.66 -4.14
C ALA A 117 -11.04 -5.64 -4.50
N LYS A 118 -10.80 -6.95 -4.33
CA LYS A 118 -11.81 -8.00 -4.54
C LYS A 118 -13.06 -7.78 -3.71
N GLU A 119 -12.91 -7.48 -2.42
CA GLU A 119 -14.05 -7.36 -1.49
C GLU A 119 -14.79 -6.03 -1.65
N LEU A 120 -14.09 -4.93 -1.93
CA LEU A 120 -14.67 -3.59 -1.96
C LEU A 120 -15.19 -3.21 -3.35
N TYR A 121 -14.58 -3.73 -4.41
CA TYR A 121 -14.84 -3.30 -5.80
C TYR A 121 -15.20 -4.46 -6.73
N GLY A 122 -15.09 -5.70 -6.28
CA GLY A 122 -15.45 -6.88 -7.05
C GLY A 122 -14.32 -7.37 -7.96
N VAL A 123 -14.69 -8.24 -8.90
CA VAL A 123 -13.77 -8.91 -9.83
C VAL A 123 -14.33 -8.86 -11.26
N PRO A 124 -13.44 -8.78 -12.27
CA PRO A 124 -11.99 -8.75 -12.16
C PRO A 124 -11.51 -7.36 -11.73
N ALA A 125 -10.30 -7.28 -11.20
CA ALA A 125 -9.74 -6.02 -10.73
C ALA A 125 -8.24 -5.90 -11.02
N ILE A 126 -7.77 -4.66 -11.18
CA ILE A 126 -6.35 -4.31 -11.26
C ILE A 126 -6.08 -3.25 -10.18
N VAL A 127 -5.13 -3.52 -9.28
CA VAL A 127 -4.64 -2.51 -8.34
C VAL A 127 -3.35 -1.90 -8.88
N VAL A 128 -3.26 -0.58 -8.86
CA VAL A 128 -2.07 0.19 -9.18
C VAL A 128 -1.59 0.91 -7.91
N ASP A 129 -0.55 0.40 -7.26
CA ASP A 129 0.01 1.02 -6.05
C ASP A 129 1.17 1.95 -6.42
N LEU A 130 1.03 3.24 -6.11
CA LEU A 130 2.04 4.28 -6.33
C LEU A 130 2.90 4.48 -5.08
N GLY A 131 3.60 3.42 -4.68
CA GLY A 131 4.48 3.36 -3.52
C GLY A 131 5.97 3.53 -3.86
N THR A 132 6.84 2.89 -3.07
CA THR A 132 8.30 2.86 -3.30
C THR A 132 8.63 2.28 -4.69
N ALA A 133 7.84 1.30 -5.13
CA ALA A 133 7.75 0.87 -6.51
C ALA A 133 6.31 1.12 -6.99
N ILE A 134 6.12 1.20 -8.32
CA ILE A 134 4.78 1.14 -8.90
C ILE A 134 4.45 -0.32 -9.12
N THR A 135 3.46 -0.86 -8.43
CA THR A 135 3.00 -2.24 -8.66
C THR A 135 1.67 -2.23 -9.41
N PHE A 136 1.50 -3.27 -10.23
CA PHE A 136 0.24 -3.62 -10.86
C PHE A 136 -0.10 -5.02 -10.35
N ASP A 137 -1.27 -5.18 -9.77
CA ASP A 137 -1.74 -6.44 -9.19
C ASP A 137 -3.04 -6.84 -9.85
N VAL A 138 -3.07 -8.00 -10.51
CA VAL A 138 -4.22 -8.44 -11.31
C VAL A 138 -4.97 -9.54 -10.58
N ILE A 139 -6.28 -9.33 -10.45
CA ILE A 139 -7.24 -10.24 -9.85
C ILE A 139 -8.19 -10.73 -10.96
N SER A 140 -8.25 -12.05 -11.16
CA SER A 140 -9.10 -12.66 -12.20
C SER A 140 -10.59 -12.62 -11.83
N GLN A 141 -11.45 -13.00 -12.78
CA GLN A 141 -12.89 -13.14 -12.59
C GLN A 141 -13.26 -14.16 -11.49
N GLU A 142 -12.43 -15.17 -11.29
CA GLU A 142 -12.58 -16.16 -10.20
C GLU A 142 -12.12 -15.61 -8.84
N GLY A 143 -11.61 -14.38 -8.80
CA GLY A 143 -11.09 -13.73 -7.60
C GLY A 143 -9.77 -14.33 -7.12
N GLU A 144 -8.95 -14.77 -8.06
CA GLU A 144 -7.58 -15.26 -7.85
C GLU A 144 -6.58 -14.14 -8.13
N TYR A 145 -5.51 -14.06 -7.34
CA TYR A 145 -4.37 -13.21 -7.64
C TYR A 145 -3.54 -13.89 -8.73
N ILE A 146 -3.57 -13.36 -9.95
CA ILE A 146 -2.99 -14.03 -11.12
C ILE A 146 -1.64 -13.52 -11.56
N GLY A 147 -1.17 -12.40 -11.01
CA GLY A 147 0.06 -11.81 -11.50
C GLY A 147 0.07 -10.29 -11.43
N GLY A 148 0.99 -9.74 -12.20
CA GLY A 148 1.01 -8.32 -12.50
C GLY A 148 2.41 -7.86 -12.87
N ALA A 149 2.72 -6.61 -12.59
CA ALA A 149 3.98 -5.98 -12.99
C ALA A 149 4.54 -5.08 -11.89
N ILE A 150 5.84 -4.79 -11.97
CA ILE A 150 6.52 -3.87 -11.06
C ILE A 150 7.36 -2.92 -11.91
N ALA A 151 7.20 -1.62 -11.69
CA ALA A 151 7.99 -0.56 -12.29
C ALA A 151 8.67 0.30 -11.22
N PRO A 152 9.75 1.03 -11.55
CA PRO A 152 10.39 1.94 -10.62
C PRO A 152 9.39 2.99 -10.06
N GLY A 153 9.45 3.23 -8.75
CA GLY A 153 8.67 4.28 -8.10
C GLY A 153 9.05 5.67 -8.59
N ILE A 154 8.15 6.64 -8.34
CA ILE A 154 8.30 8.01 -8.82
C ILE A 154 9.48 8.69 -8.13
N GLU A 155 9.55 8.63 -6.79
CA GLU A 155 10.64 9.22 -6.02
C GLU A 155 11.98 8.57 -6.38
N ALA A 156 12.02 7.24 -6.49
CA ALA A 156 13.22 6.51 -6.90
C ALA A 156 13.70 6.91 -8.31
N SER A 157 12.77 7.14 -9.23
CA SER A 157 13.09 7.58 -10.61
C SER A 157 13.67 9.00 -10.62
N VAL A 158 13.09 9.92 -9.84
CA VAL A 158 13.59 11.30 -9.70
C VAL A 158 14.96 11.32 -9.03
N ASP A 159 15.13 10.56 -7.94
CA ASP A 159 16.40 10.44 -7.23
C ASP A 159 17.49 9.85 -8.13
N ALA A 160 17.15 8.87 -8.98
CA ALA A 160 18.09 8.30 -9.95
C ALA A 160 18.54 9.33 -11.00
N LEU A 161 17.61 10.15 -11.52
CA LEU A 161 17.94 11.24 -12.44
C LEU A 161 18.91 12.24 -11.79
N PHE A 162 18.62 12.65 -10.56
CA PHE A 162 19.46 13.59 -9.82
C PHE A 162 20.86 13.02 -9.54
N ARG A 163 20.96 11.78 -9.05
CA ARG A 163 22.25 11.18 -8.67
C ARG A 163 23.15 10.89 -9.86
N ARG A 164 22.60 10.58 -11.03
CA ARG A 164 23.37 10.15 -12.20
C ARG A 164 23.64 11.27 -13.21
N ALA A 165 22.91 12.38 -13.17
CA ALA A 165 23.09 13.48 -14.10
C ALA A 165 23.66 14.72 -13.40
N ALA A 166 24.93 15.06 -13.70
CA ALA A 166 25.70 16.10 -13.01
C ALA A 166 25.10 17.53 -13.07
N ARG A 167 24.07 17.77 -13.90
CA ARG A 167 23.47 19.10 -14.10
C ARG A 167 21.96 19.16 -13.86
N LEU A 168 21.30 18.05 -13.49
CA LEU A 168 19.86 18.09 -13.29
C LEU A 168 19.55 18.58 -11.86
N PRO A 169 18.74 19.65 -11.70
CA PRO A 169 18.34 20.11 -10.38
C PRO A 169 17.36 19.12 -9.74
N ARG A 170 17.33 19.12 -8.41
CA ARG A 170 16.24 18.45 -7.68
C ARG A 170 14.97 19.29 -7.86
N VAL A 171 13.85 18.64 -8.18
CA VAL A 171 12.58 19.32 -8.44
C VAL A 171 11.48 18.78 -7.55
N ASP A 172 10.66 19.70 -7.03
CA ASP A 172 9.37 19.34 -6.44
C ASP A 172 8.41 18.91 -7.55
N LEU A 173 7.73 17.79 -7.32
CA LEU A 173 6.76 17.22 -8.24
C LEU A 173 5.45 18.00 -8.14
N ARG A 174 4.99 18.47 -9.30
CA ARG A 174 3.68 19.12 -9.50
C ARG A 174 3.25 18.92 -10.94
N VAL A 175 1.95 19.07 -11.20
CA VAL A 175 1.41 18.95 -12.55
C VAL A 175 2.07 19.98 -13.48
N PRO A 176 2.67 19.55 -14.60
CA PRO A 176 3.28 20.46 -15.58
C PRO A 176 2.21 21.22 -16.36
N GLN A 177 2.53 22.42 -16.84
CA GLN A 177 1.61 23.20 -17.68
C GLN A 177 1.47 22.64 -19.10
N SER A 178 2.53 21.99 -19.61
CA SER A 178 2.58 21.42 -20.95
C SER A 178 3.51 20.20 -20.97
N ALA A 179 3.26 19.28 -21.92
CA ALA A 179 4.15 18.16 -22.16
C ALA A 179 5.50 18.61 -22.76
N ILE A 180 5.46 19.59 -23.67
CA ILE A 180 6.65 20.23 -24.22
C ILE A 180 7.02 21.41 -23.32
N ALA A 181 8.03 21.22 -22.49
CA ALA A 181 8.53 22.24 -21.57
C ALA A 181 9.79 22.93 -22.11
N THR A 182 10.03 24.16 -21.67
CA THR A 182 11.16 25.01 -22.13
C THR A 182 12.17 25.32 -21.03
N THR A 183 12.00 24.74 -19.85
CA THR A 183 12.96 24.79 -18.74
C THR A 183 13.35 23.37 -18.35
N THR A 184 14.54 23.20 -17.77
CA THR A 184 15.02 21.87 -17.33
C THR A 184 14.09 21.31 -16.25
N GLU A 185 13.68 22.15 -15.29
CA GLU A 185 12.82 21.75 -14.18
C GLU A 185 11.45 21.28 -14.68
N ASP A 186 10.82 22.02 -15.59
CA ASP A 186 9.52 21.63 -16.14
C ASP A 186 9.64 20.48 -17.14
N SER A 187 10.80 20.31 -17.81
CA SER A 187 11.07 19.11 -18.63
C SER A 187 11.14 17.86 -17.77
N ILE A 188 11.78 17.92 -16.60
CA ILE A 188 11.80 16.82 -15.63
C ILE A 188 10.37 16.55 -15.12
N ARG A 189 9.62 17.58 -14.69
CA ARG A 189 8.24 17.40 -14.22
C ARG A 189 7.34 16.79 -15.28
N SER A 190 7.44 17.27 -16.52
CA SER A 190 6.72 16.73 -17.67
C SER A 190 7.02 15.24 -17.86
N GLY A 191 8.31 14.90 -18.01
CA GLY A 191 8.73 13.53 -18.23
C GLY A 191 8.37 12.59 -17.08
N VAL A 192 8.43 13.05 -15.83
CA VAL A 192 8.09 12.24 -14.66
C VAL A 192 6.58 12.12 -14.49
N VAL A 193 5.84 13.22 -14.40
CA VAL A 193 4.40 13.18 -14.10
C VAL A 193 3.60 12.60 -15.25
N LEU A 194 3.76 13.14 -16.46
CA LEU A 194 3.00 12.68 -17.63
C LEU A 194 3.55 11.35 -18.16
N GLY A 195 4.86 11.11 -18.04
CA GLY A 195 5.47 9.85 -18.42
C GLY A 195 5.03 8.69 -17.53
N ILE A 196 4.95 8.88 -16.21
CA ILE A 196 4.41 7.87 -15.30
C ILE A 196 2.91 7.64 -15.54
N ALA A 197 2.13 8.70 -15.76
CA ALA A 197 0.72 8.53 -16.10
C ALA A 197 0.54 7.73 -17.41
N SER A 198 1.37 8.01 -18.42
CA SER A 198 1.39 7.25 -19.67
C SER A 198 1.86 5.80 -19.49
N LEU A 199 2.82 5.55 -18.59
CA LEU A 199 3.25 4.20 -18.21
C LEU A 199 2.10 3.43 -17.58
N ILE A 200 1.36 4.05 -16.65
CA ILE A 200 0.22 3.42 -15.99
C ILE A 200 -0.85 3.07 -17.02
N ASP A 201 -1.26 4.03 -17.85
CA ASP A 201 -2.26 3.79 -18.90
C ASP A 201 -1.82 2.66 -19.84
N GLY A 202 -0.59 2.72 -20.35
CA GLY A 202 -0.09 1.70 -21.27
C GLY A 202 0.05 0.31 -20.64
N MET A 203 0.40 0.23 -19.36
CA MET A 203 0.45 -1.04 -18.64
C MET A 203 -0.95 -1.59 -18.36
N VAL A 204 -1.88 -0.76 -17.91
CA VAL A 204 -3.27 -1.16 -17.66
C VAL A 204 -3.94 -1.63 -18.95
N GLU A 205 -3.76 -0.90 -20.06
CA GLU A 205 -4.29 -1.30 -21.38
C GLU A 205 -3.76 -2.68 -21.82
N ARG A 206 -2.46 -2.97 -21.59
CA ARG A 206 -1.88 -4.29 -21.87
C ARG A 206 -2.47 -5.39 -20.99
N LEU A 207 -2.56 -5.14 -19.68
CA LEU A 207 -3.10 -6.10 -18.72
C LEU A 207 -4.57 -6.41 -19.02
N LEU A 208 -5.39 -5.39 -19.34
CA LEU A 208 -6.78 -5.57 -19.75
C LEU A 208 -6.88 -6.36 -21.06
N SER A 209 -6.00 -6.09 -22.03
CA SER A 209 -5.97 -6.85 -23.29
C SER A 209 -5.61 -8.32 -23.09
N GLU A 210 -4.70 -8.63 -22.17
CA GLU A 210 -4.32 -10.02 -21.84
C GLU A 210 -5.39 -10.72 -21.01
N LEU A 211 -6.05 -10.00 -20.11
CA LEU A 211 -7.15 -10.51 -19.30
C LEU A 211 -8.38 -10.83 -20.16
N GLY A 212 -8.59 -10.08 -21.25
CA GLY A 212 -9.72 -10.29 -22.17
C GLY A 212 -11.07 -9.84 -21.63
N GLU A 213 -11.10 -9.19 -20.47
CA GLU A 213 -12.29 -8.78 -19.74
C GLU A 213 -12.18 -7.33 -19.27
N ARG A 214 -13.31 -6.71 -18.92
CA ARG A 214 -13.32 -5.41 -18.25
C ARG A 214 -13.02 -5.63 -16.77
N ALA A 215 -12.06 -4.91 -16.23
CA ALA A 215 -11.73 -4.94 -14.80
C ALA A 215 -11.92 -3.57 -14.16
N GLU A 216 -12.25 -3.55 -12.87
CA GLU A 216 -12.13 -2.33 -12.06
C GLU A 216 -10.66 -1.99 -11.86
N VAL A 217 -10.27 -0.74 -12.14
CA VAL A 217 -8.87 -0.30 -11.99
C VAL A 217 -8.78 0.69 -10.84
N VAL A 218 -8.10 0.28 -9.77
CA VAL A 218 -8.05 0.99 -8.49
C VAL A 218 -6.63 1.45 -8.24
N ALA A 219 -6.43 2.74 -8.01
CA ALA A 219 -5.14 3.26 -7.60
C ALA A 219 -5.06 3.50 -6.08
N THR A 220 -3.88 3.28 -5.52
CA THR A 220 -3.52 3.65 -4.14
C THR A 220 -2.10 4.23 -4.13
N GLY A 221 -1.57 4.53 -2.95
CA GLY A 221 -0.20 5.02 -2.76
C GLY A 221 -0.13 6.54 -2.58
N GLY A 222 1.02 7.00 -2.07
CA GLY A 222 1.19 8.36 -1.54
C GLY A 222 1.18 9.47 -2.61
N LEU A 223 1.42 9.11 -3.88
CA LEU A 223 1.45 10.06 -5.00
C LEU A 223 0.24 9.88 -5.94
N ALA A 224 -0.76 9.11 -5.54
CA ALA A 224 -1.96 8.88 -6.35
C ALA A 224 -2.68 10.16 -6.74
N ASP A 225 -2.84 11.12 -5.82
CA ASP A 225 -3.56 12.37 -6.12
C ASP A 225 -2.86 13.25 -7.14
N LEU A 226 -1.53 13.13 -7.26
CA LEU A 226 -0.76 13.88 -8.24
C LEU A 226 -0.84 13.24 -9.63
N ILE A 227 -0.77 11.91 -9.68
CA ILE A 227 -0.61 11.17 -10.94
C ILE A 227 -1.95 10.75 -11.53
N VAL A 228 -2.87 10.22 -10.74
CA VAL A 228 -4.13 9.63 -11.23
C VAL A 228 -4.96 10.63 -12.03
N PRO A 229 -5.08 11.93 -11.67
CA PRO A 229 -5.79 12.89 -12.52
C PRO A 229 -5.19 13.08 -13.92
N GLN A 230 -3.97 12.60 -14.16
CA GLN A 230 -3.29 12.64 -15.46
C GLN A 230 -3.42 11.30 -16.22
N THR A 231 -4.08 10.29 -15.64
CA THR A 231 -4.33 8.97 -16.25
C THR A 231 -5.72 8.91 -16.86
N ARG A 232 -5.94 7.98 -17.80
CA ARG A 232 -7.23 7.71 -18.44
C ARG A 232 -7.86 6.39 -17.98
N THR A 233 -7.04 5.47 -17.49
CA THR A 233 -7.43 4.08 -17.24
C THR A 233 -7.86 3.80 -15.79
N ILE A 234 -7.49 4.66 -14.84
CA ILE A 234 -7.84 4.48 -13.42
C ILE A 234 -9.30 4.88 -13.18
N ALA A 235 -10.09 3.98 -12.62
CA ALA A 235 -11.49 4.23 -12.31
C ALA A 235 -11.68 4.95 -10.97
N ARG A 236 -10.82 4.67 -9.98
CA ARG A 236 -10.94 5.23 -8.62
C ARG A 236 -9.60 5.27 -7.88
N VAL A 237 -9.54 6.12 -6.85
CA VAL A 237 -8.43 6.17 -5.89
C VAL A 237 -8.95 5.77 -4.51
N ASP A 238 -8.29 4.82 -3.87
CA ASP A 238 -8.50 4.47 -2.46
C ASP A 238 -7.18 4.51 -1.70
N ARG A 239 -6.97 5.57 -0.91
CA ARG A 239 -5.75 5.78 -0.14
C ARG A 239 -5.59 4.81 1.04
N HIS A 240 -6.66 4.16 1.46
CA HIS A 240 -6.68 3.26 2.63
C HIS A 240 -6.83 1.80 2.23
N LEU A 241 -6.60 1.46 0.95
CA LEU A 241 -6.81 0.12 0.42
C LEU A 241 -6.08 -0.95 1.24
N VAL A 242 -4.80 -0.72 1.56
CA VAL A 242 -3.98 -1.64 2.35
C VAL A 242 -4.50 -1.80 3.79
N LEU A 243 -4.94 -0.71 4.42
CA LEU A 243 -5.51 -0.74 5.77
C LEU A 243 -6.85 -1.49 5.78
N SER A 244 -7.67 -1.28 4.76
CA SER A 244 -8.94 -1.99 4.57
C SER A 244 -8.72 -3.48 4.36
N GLY A 245 -7.72 -3.85 3.56
CA GLY A 245 -7.33 -5.24 3.35
C GLY A 245 -6.88 -5.93 4.64
N LEU A 246 -6.06 -5.25 5.45
CA LEU A 246 -5.62 -5.78 6.75
C LEU A 246 -6.80 -6.03 7.69
N ARG A 247 -7.74 -5.08 7.75
CA ARG A 247 -8.99 -5.26 8.51
C ARG A 247 -9.78 -6.48 8.02
N LEU A 248 -10.05 -6.55 6.71
CA LEU A 248 -10.82 -7.64 6.10
C LEU A 248 -10.20 -9.01 6.35
N ILE A 249 -8.86 -9.11 6.23
CA ILE A 249 -8.13 -10.35 6.48
C ILE A 249 -8.18 -10.70 7.96
N HIS A 250 -7.98 -9.75 8.87
CA HIS A 250 -8.08 -10.01 10.30
C HIS A 250 -9.48 -10.51 10.69
N GLU A 251 -10.54 -9.87 10.22
CA GLU A 251 -11.92 -10.28 10.50
C GLU A 251 -12.20 -11.70 10.00
N ARG A 252 -11.65 -12.08 8.85
CA ARG A 252 -11.78 -13.43 8.29
C ARG A 252 -11.03 -14.50 9.09
N VAL A 253 -9.83 -14.18 9.58
CA VAL A 253 -8.96 -15.15 10.26
C VAL A 253 -9.29 -15.26 11.76
N CYS A 254 -9.55 -14.12 12.41
CA CYS A 254 -9.67 -14.02 13.86
C CYS A 254 -11.11 -13.72 14.33
N GLY A 255 -12.01 -13.34 13.42
CA GLY A 255 -13.32 -12.77 13.76
C GLY A 255 -13.24 -11.26 14.08
N MET A 256 -14.42 -10.64 14.27
CA MET A 256 -14.51 -9.27 14.75
C MET A 256 -14.04 -9.20 16.21
N PRO A 257 -13.17 -8.25 16.59
CA PRO A 257 -12.91 -7.99 18.01
C PRO A 257 -14.23 -7.54 18.67
N SER A 258 -14.86 -8.42 19.45
CA SER A 258 -16.16 -8.15 20.07
C SER A 258 -16.01 -7.23 21.27
N ASP A 259 -16.95 -6.30 21.44
CA ASP A 259 -17.19 -5.64 22.73
C ASP A 259 -17.66 -6.69 23.75
N ARG A 260 -16.76 -7.15 24.59
CA ARG A 260 -17.10 -7.82 25.86
C ARG A 260 -16.58 -6.97 26.99
#